data_AF-A0A8T5CR74-F1
#
_entry.id   AF-A0A8T5CR74-F1
#
_cell.length_a   1.000
_cell.length_b   1.000
_cell.length_c   1.000
_cell.angle_alpha   90.00
_cell.angle_beta   90.00
_cell.angle_gamma   90.00
#
_symmetry.space_group_name_H-M   'P 1'
#
loop_
_entity.id
_entity.type
_entity.pdbx_description
1 polymer ?
#
loop_
_entity_poly.entity_id
_entity_poly.type
_entity_poly.pdbx_seq_one_letter_code
_entity_poly.pdbx_strand_id
1 'polypeptide(L)'
;MADNDDCRSGPTRRDYVKFGGTVLGGGLLAGCAGGGSDATTTTSDAVSTTETDTEEATETSDGSYSVSMAPVGEVEFDAVPERALTYYPVSADAAVAFGHGDAITGIGYDKELFGNTVDYYYDALDGVEFEWEKLGRVTPASNPNALDRELFYELDSDVHFLDPCLLRSPSFDWTEGEVASIAADVGPWFGNYYSRTNADPPEPCRDRYEHYTLWEYLGHIAAVFREEERYRAFRSLRDDLVARIRADLPPASERPSLAVVADTGGTFWPYDFTGDGYLWAHLRPFGMQNAFATTDAQTGSDGSYDYEVMVETAPDVVLRYWGTALRDTFRSNRDEVLSNPLADEVPAFRDGRYYPSGNGMQGPIMNLFQLEMTAKQLFPERFGAWPGYGDGESYPEIPEAERLFDRERVTDIVAGEF
;
A
#
# COMPACT_ATOMS: atom_id res chain seq x y z
N MET A 1 -29.47 -16.03 39.72
CA MET A 1 -30.20 -14.88 40.28
C MET A 1 -29.14 -13.94 40.79
N ALA A 2 -29.23 -12.68 40.40
CA ALA A 2 -28.10 -11.86 39.98
C ALA A 2 -27.32 -12.45 38.78
N ASP A 3 -26.91 -11.66 37.79
CA ASP A 3 -27.53 -10.41 37.30
C ASP A 3 -27.28 -10.27 35.78
N ASN A 4 -28.12 -9.50 35.09
CA ASN A 4 -27.94 -9.10 33.70
C ASN A 4 -27.46 -7.65 33.69
N ASP A 5 -26.24 -7.40 33.22
CA ASP A 5 -25.81 -6.04 32.85
C ASP A 5 -26.06 -5.81 31.36
N ASP A 6 -27.04 -4.97 31.03
CA ASP A 6 -27.26 -4.49 29.67
C ASP A 6 -26.14 -3.51 29.29
N CYS A 7 -25.24 -3.92 28.40
CA CYS A 7 -24.28 -3.00 27.76
C CYS A 7 -25.01 -1.99 26.87
N ARG A 8 -25.39 -0.85 27.47
CA ARG A 8 -25.97 0.28 26.74
C ARG A 8 -24.89 1.01 25.95
N SER A 9 -24.91 0.86 24.62
CA SER A 9 -24.18 1.71 23.70
C SER A 9 -24.50 3.18 23.97
N GLY A 10 -23.48 4.00 24.24
CA GLY A 10 -23.64 5.45 24.35
C GLY A 10 -23.73 6.08 22.96
N PRO A 11 -24.62 7.08 22.74
CA PRO A 11 -24.72 7.75 21.44
C PRO A 11 -23.42 8.50 21.12
N THR A 12 -22.91 8.31 19.90
CA THR A 12 -21.69 8.97 19.42
C THR A 12 -21.96 10.39 18.92
N ARG A 13 -20.90 11.12 18.57
CA ARG A 13 -20.95 12.56 18.27
C ARG A 13 -21.89 12.92 17.10
N ARG A 14 -22.12 12.00 16.16
CA ARG A 14 -23.00 12.17 14.99
C ARG A 14 -24.49 12.38 15.36
N ASP A 15 -24.97 11.82 16.48
CA ASP A 15 -26.39 11.97 16.91
C ASP A 15 -26.76 13.42 17.30
N TYR A 16 -25.82 14.17 17.89
CA TYR A 16 -26.09 15.53 18.35
C TYR A 16 -26.24 16.55 17.21
N VAL A 17 -25.66 16.26 16.04
CA VAL A 17 -25.65 17.20 14.89
C VAL A 17 -27.00 17.19 14.15
N LYS A 18 -27.72 16.06 14.12
CA LYS A 18 -29.02 15.95 13.42
C LYS A 18 -30.20 16.70 14.08
N PHE A 19 -30.04 17.26 15.28
CA PHE A 19 -31.14 17.92 16.02
C PHE A 19 -30.84 19.34 16.59
N GLY A 20 -29.63 19.88 16.40
CA GLY A 20 -29.22 21.18 16.99
C GLY A 20 -29.22 22.36 16.01
N GLY A 21 -30.39 22.84 15.55
CA GLY A 21 -30.45 23.68 14.33
C GLY A 21 -31.24 25.01 14.28
N THR A 22 -32.20 25.33 15.16
CA THR A 22 -32.89 26.66 15.07
C THR A 22 -33.61 27.12 16.35
N VAL A 23 -33.16 28.25 16.93
CA VAL A 23 -33.91 29.09 17.89
C VAL A 23 -33.55 30.57 17.63
N LEU A 24 -34.51 31.47 17.86
CA LEU A 24 -34.56 32.94 17.58
C LEU A 24 -35.30 33.27 16.26
N GLY A 25 -36.35 34.10 16.25
CA GLY A 25 -37.04 34.81 17.35
C GLY A 25 -38.53 35.00 17.07
N GLY A 26 -39.30 35.34 18.11
CA GLY A 26 -40.77 35.21 18.09
C GLY A 26 -41.56 36.40 17.54
N GLY A 27 -42.80 36.12 17.14
CA GLY A 27 -43.85 37.10 16.82
C GLY A 27 -45.23 36.56 17.22
N LEU A 28 -45.99 37.34 17.99
CA LEU A 28 -47.33 36.96 18.47
C LEU A 28 -48.41 37.23 17.39
N LEU A 29 -49.44 36.38 17.32
CA LEU A 29 -50.85 36.77 17.49
C LEU A 29 -51.82 35.56 17.36
N ALA A 30 -53.09 35.77 17.73
CA ALA A 30 -54.17 34.77 17.68
C ALA A 30 -54.54 34.36 16.22
N GLY A 31 -55.18 33.23 15.94
CA GLY A 31 -55.79 32.23 16.84
C GLY A 31 -57.32 32.22 16.74
N CYS A 32 -57.90 31.13 16.24
CA CYS A 32 -59.32 30.78 16.40
C CYS A 32 -59.56 29.28 16.10
N ALA A 33 -60.61 28.71 16.67
CA ALA A 33 -61.00 27.31 16.44
C ALA A 33 -62.24 27.21 15.54
N GLY A 34 -62.37 26.11 14.80
CA GLY A 34 -63.54 25.81 13.99
C GLY A 34 -63.26 24.71 12.96
N GLY A 35 -63.65 23.47 13.26
CA GLY A 35 -63.64 22.36 12.30
C GLY A 35 -65.06 22.05 11.80
N GLY A 36 -65.19 21.36 10.66
CA GLY A 36 -66.49 20.86 10.20
C GLY A 36 -66.63 20.58 8.71
N SER A 37 -66.23 19.36 8.31
CA SER A 37 -66.90 18.50 7.31
C SER A 37 -66.99 18.89 5.83
N ASP A 38 -66.82 17.86 4.99
CA ASP A 38 -66.90 17.86 3.52
C ASP A 38 -68.30 18.11 2.94
N ALA A 39 -68.36 18.60 1.70
CA ALA A 39 -68.91 17.83 0.55
C ALA A 39 -68.80 18.57 -0.81
N THR A 40 -68.33 17.82 -1.82
CA THR A 40 -68.65 17.83 -3.27
C THR A 40 -69.73 18.82 -3.78
N THR A 41 -69.65 19.52 -4.93
CA THR A 41 -69.00 19.31 -6.25
C THR A 41 -68.94 20.70 -6.99
N THR A 42 -68.40 21.01 -8.20
CA THR A 42 -68.19 20.29 -9.49
C THR A 42 -67.16 20.99 -10.42
N THR A 43 -66.64 20.24 -11.39
CA THR A 43 -65.94 20.55 -12.68
C THR A 43 -66.01 21.96 -13.31
N SER A 44 -64.85 22.51 -13.73
CA SER A 44 -64.52 22.87 -15.15
C SER A 44 -63.04 23.29 -15.32
N ASP A 45 -62.51 23.10 -16.54
CA ASP A 45 -61.09 23.06 -16.89
C ASP A 45 -60.29 24.38 -16.76
N ALA A 46 -59.01 24.25 -16.41
CA ALA A 46 -57.92 25.13 -16.84
C ALA A 46 -56.60 24.34 -16.93
N VAL A 47 -55.86 24.48 -18.03
CA VAL A 47 -54.59 23.75 -18.25
C VAL A 47 -53.43 24.47 -17.56
N SER A 48 -52.63 23.72 -16.81
CA SER A 48 -51.27 24.11 -16.42
C SER A 48 -50.39 22.87 -16.40
N THR A 49 -49.44 22.78 -17.33
CA THR A 49 -48.42 21.72 -17.32
C THR A 49 -47.33 22.12 -16.34
N THR A 50 -47.17 21.35 -15.27
CA THR A 50 -45.99 21.42 -14.40
C THR A 50 -45.32 20.06 -14.47
N GLU A 51 -44.16 19.99 -15.12
CA GLU A 51 -43.34 18.78 -15.11
C GLU A 51 -42.83 18.56 -13.69
N THR A 52 -42.99 17.33 -13.20
CA THR A 52 -42.52 16.91 -11.88
C THR A 52 -41.33 15.99 -12.10
N ASP A 53 -40.16 16.60 -12.31
CA ASP A 53 -38.90 15.87 -12.23
C ASP A 53 -38.68 15.48 -10.77
N THR A 54 -39.21 14.32 -10.42
CA THR A 54 -38.74 13.56 -9.26
C THR A 54 -37.38 13.03 -9.65
N GLU A 55 -36.32 13.72 -9.23
CA GLU A 55 -34.98 13.12 -9.20
C GLU A 55 -35.06 11.89 -8.30
N GLU A 56 -35.09 10.71 -8.92
CA GLU A 56 -35.06 9.41 -8.25
C GLU A 56 -33.62 9.18 -7.74
N ALA A 57 -33.27 9.95 -6.69
CA ALA A 57 -32.04 9.83 -5.96
C ALA A 57 -31.91 8.37 -5.50
N THR A 58 -31.06 7.63 -6.21
CA THR A 58 -30.81 6.22 -5.93
C THR A 58 -29.91 6.17 -4.70
N GLU A 59 -30.54 6.25 -3.52
CA GLU A 59 -29.90 5.88 -2.26
C GLU A 59 -29.56 4.39 -2.34
N THR A 60 -28.39 4.09 -2.91
CA THR A 60 -27.76 2.77 -2.80
C THR A 60 -27.37 2.59 -1.34
N SER A 61 -28.33 2.14 -0.54
CA SER A 61 -28.09 1.68 0.83
C SER A 61 -27.35 0.34 0.77
N ASP A 62 -26.10 0.37 0.31
CA ASP A 62 -25.16 -0.71 0.54
C ASP A 62 -25.07 -0.89 2.06
N GLY A 63 -25.45 -2.07 2.53
CA GLY A 63 -25.58 -2.32 3.96
C GLY A 63 -24.22 -2.31 4.65
N SER A 64 -24.21 -1.91 5.92
CA SER A 64 -22.99 -1.97 6.72
C SER A 64 -22.42 -3.39 6.75
N TYR A 65 -21.09 -3.47 6.72
CA TYR A 65 -20.33 -4.70 6.57
C TYR A 65 -19.10 -4.68 7.47
N SER A 66 -18.54 -5.86 7.73
CA SER A 66 -17.43 -6.01 8.66
C SER A 66 -16.26 -6.74 8.01
N VAL A 67 -15.04 -6.23 8.21
CA VAL A 67 -13.80 -6.81 7.69
C VAL A 67 -12.92 -7.23 8.87
N SER A 68 -12.51 -8.50 8.89
CA SER A 68 -11.63 -9.06 9.92
C SER A 68 -10.19 -9.21 9.43
N MET A 69 -9.22 -8.80 10.24
CA MET A 69 -7.78 -8.99 10.01
C MET A 69 -7.01 -8.91 11.34
N ALA A 70 -5.98 -9.76 11.56
CA ALA A 70 -5.08 -9.59 12.70
C ALA A 70 -4.04 -8.47 12.43
N PRO A 71 -3.63 -7.66 13.43
CA PRO A 71 -4.05 -7.68 14.84
C PRO A 71 -5.28 -6.80 15.15
N VAL A 72 -5.87 -6.16 14.13
CA VAL A 72 -6.88 -5.11 14.32
C VAL A 72 -8.22 -5.65 14.84
N GLY A 73 -8.54 -6.90 14.51
CA GLY A 73 -9.79 -7.57 14.87
C GLY A 73 -10.83 -7.44 13.76
N GLU A 74 -12.09 -7.36 14.15
CA GLU A 74 -13.21 -7.06 13.26
C GLU A 74 -13.46 -5.55 13.25
N VAL A 75 -13.57 -4.97 12.06
CA VAL A 75 -13.85 -3.53 11.84
C VAL A 75 -15.14 -3.41 11.06
N GLU A 76 -16.12 -2.70 11.60
CA GLU A 76 -17.40 -2.40 10.94
C GLU A 76 -17.29 -1.11 10.11
N PHE A 77 -17.91 -1.10 8.93
CA PHE A 77 -18.00 0.03 8.01
C PHE A 77 -19.46 0.29 7.65
N ASP A 78 -19.91 1.56 7.74
CA ASP A 78 -21.27 1.97 7.35
C ASP A 78 -21.46 1.95 5.82
N ALA A 79 -20.38 2.22 5.06
CA ALA A 79 -20.29 2.26 3.60
C ALA A 79 -18.82 2.07 3.17
N VAL A 80 -18.55 2.00 1.86
CA VAL A 80 -17.17 1.97 1.33
C VAL A 80 -16.42 3.25 1.71
N PRO A 81 -15.19 3.19 2.26
CA PRO A 81 -14.41 4.36 2.63
C PRO A 81 -14.15 5.34 1.46
N GLU A 82 -14.65 6.57 1.59
CA GLU A 82 -14.36 7.67 0.66
C GLU A 82 -13.10 8.45 1.07
N ARG A 83 -12.60 8.23 2.30
CA ARG A 83 -11.46 8.97 2.87
C ARG A 83 -10.49 8.01 3.57
N ALA A 84 -9.28 7.86 3.03
CA ALA A 84 -8.27 6.91 3.49
C ALA A 84 -6.89 7.56 3.72
N LEU A 85 -6.28 7.25 4.88
CA LEU A 85 -4.86 7.52 5.13
C LEU A 85 -4.02 6.28 4.74
N THR A 86 -3.22 6.37 3.69
CA THR A 86 -2.33 5.27 3.25
C THR A 86 -0.90 5.51 3.72
N TYR A 87 -0.54 5.02 4.91
CA TYR A 87 0.74 5.36 5.54
C TYR A 87 1.97 4.83 4.77
N TYR A 88 1.82 3.71 4.06
CA TYR A 88 2.87 3.07 3.25
C TYR A 88 2.42 2.88 1.79
N PRO A 89 3.35 2.86 0.80
CA PRO A 89 3.00 2.66 -0.61
C PRO A 89 2.20 1.37 -0.89
N VAL A 90 2.37 0.30 -0.10
CA VAL A 90 1.59 -0.95 -0.25
C VAL A 90 0.07 -0.75 -0.15
N SER A 91 -0.42 0.21 0.65
CA SER A 91 -1.87 0.49 0.74
C SER A 91 -2.35 1.55 -0.26
N ALA A 92 -1.46 2.45 -0.73
CA ALA A 92 -1.79 3.36 -1.84
C ALA A 92 -1.85 2.62 -3.18
N ASP A 93 -0.83 1.81 -3.49
CA ASP A 93 -0.79 0.97 -4.70
C ASP A 93 -1.95 -0.04 -4.70
N ALA A 94 -2.38 -0.52 -3.54
CA ALA A 94 -3.61 -1.30 -3.41
C ALA A 94 -4.88 -0.49 -3.71
N ALA A 95 -5.06 0.68 -3.08
CA ALA A 95 -6.25 1.51 -3.31
C ALA A 95 -6.36 1.99 -4.77
N VAL A 96 -5.26 2.45 -5.38
CA VAL A 96 -5.20 2.80 -6.81
C VAL A 96 -5.50 1.57 -7.69
N ALA A 97 -4.87 0.43 -7.44
CA ALA A 97 -5.16 -0.81 -8.17
C ALA A 97 -6.64 -1.26 -8.05
N PHE A 98 -7.28 -0.92 -6.94
CA PHE A 98 -8.68 -1.26 -6.68
C PHE A 98 -9.67 -0.15 -7.11
N GLY A 99 -9.20 0.92 -7.77
CA GLY A 99 -10.07 2.00 -8.28
C GLY A 99 -10.45 3.08 -7.26
N HIS A 100 -9.85 3.06 -6.06
CA HIS A 100 -10.08 4.01 -4.95
C HIS A 100 -8.87 4.93 -4.72
N GLY A 101 -8.16 5.29 -5.79
CA GLY A 101 -7.02 6.23 -5.71
C GLY A 101 -7.42 7.61 -5.17
N ASP A 102 -8.56 8.13 -5.64
CA ASP A 102 -9.13 9.42 -5.21
C ASP A 102 -9.57 9.45 -3.75
N ALA A 103 -9.81 8.28 -3.13
CA ALA A 103 -10.15 8.19 -1.71
C ALA A 103 -8.94 8.47 -0.80
N ILE A 104 -7.71 8.45 -1.32
CA ILE A 104 -6.50 8.72 -0.53
C ILE A 104 -6.45 10.21 -0.19
N THR A 105 -6.58 10.54 1.10
CA THR A 105 -6.51 11.92 1.61
C THR A 105 -5.13 12.27 2.16
N GLY A 106 -4.35 11.26 2.58
CA GLY A 106 -3.06 11.45 3.23
C GLY A 106 -2.13 10.25 3.11
N ILE A 107 -0.84 10.52 3.31
CA ILE A 107 0.25 9.52 3.34
C ILE A 107 1.11 9.68 4.60
N GLY A 108 1.94 8.68 4.88
CA GLY A 108 2.84 8.68 6.03
C GLY A 108 4.03 9.60 5.85
N TYR A 109 4.92 9.20 4.94
CA TYR A 109 6.28 9.71 4.82
C TYR A 109 6.41 10.94 3.90
N ASP A 110 7.64 11.20 3.47
CA ASP A 110 7.95 12.27 2.53
C ASP A 110 7.21 12.11 1.20
N LYS A 111 6.57 13.20 0.76
CA LYS A 111 5.74 13.24 -0.46
C LYS A 111 6.55 12.88 -1.70
N GLU A 112 7.71 13.52 -1.85
CA GLU A 112 8.55 13.38 -3.02
C GLU A 112 9.07 11.94 -3.09
N LEU A 113 9.51 11.35 -1.97
CA LEU A 113 9.90 9.94 -1.94
C LEU A 113 8.74 8.97 -2.23
N PHE A 114 7.51 9.31 -1.83
CA PHE A 114 6.32 8.49 -2.02
C PHE A 114 5.88 8.49 -3.49
N GLY A 115 5.70 9.67 -4.10
CA GLY A 115 5.39 9.82 -5.51
C GLY A 115 6.44 9.16 -6.41
N ASN A 116 7.71 9.52 -6.21
CA ASN A 116 8.85 8.92 -6.92
C ASN A 116 8.94 7.37 -6.80
N THR A 117 8.23 6.75 -5.83
CA THR A 117 8.14 5.29 -5.66
C THR A 117 7.00 4.67 -6.48
N VAL A 118 5.87 5.36 -6.69
CA VAL A 118 4.70 4.83 -7.39
C VAL A 118 4.64 5.28 -8.86
N ASP A 119 4.92 6.57 -9.12
CA ASP A 119 5.01 7.15 -10.47
C ASP A 119 5.97 6.35 -11.35
N TYR A 120 7.10 5.92 -10.75
CA TYR A 120 8.09 5.06 -11.40
C TYR A 120 7.51 3.81 -12.06
N TYR A 121 6.35 3.30 -11.61
CA TYR A 121 5.63 2.19 -12.24
C TYR A 121 4.37 2.64 -13.01
N TYR A 122 3.71 3.71 -12.56
CA TYR A 122 2.48 4.21 -13.17
C TYR A 122 2.72 4.92 -14.52
N ASP A 123 3.87 5.58 -14.72
CA ASP A 123 4.27 6.23 -15.98
C ASP A 123 4.27 5.28 -17.21
N ALA A 124 4.23 3.96 -16.96
CA ALA A 124 4.17 2.90 -17.96
C ALA A 124 2.77 2.27 -18.14
N LEU A 125 1.72 2.94 -17.65
CA LEU A 125 0.31 2.55 -17.72
C LEU A 125 -0.57 3.74 -18.15
N ASP A 126 -1.15 3.68 -19.34
CA ASP A 126 -2.05 4.74 -19.83
C ASP A 126 -3.30 4.86 -18.93
N GLY A 127 -3.52 6.03 -18.33
CA GLY A 127 -4.70 6.31 -17.50
C GLY A 127 -4.61 5.88 -16.03
N VAL A 128 -3.44 5.48 -15.53
CA VAL A 128 -3.21 5.29 -14.08
C VAL A 128 -2.41 6.47 -13.55
N GLU A 129 -3.11 7.47 -13.00
CA GLU A 129 -2.54 8.69 -12.42
C GLU A 129 -2.78 8.76 -10.90
N PHE A 130 -1.95 9.51 -10.16
CA PHE A 130 -2.08 9.66 -8.70
C PHE A 130 -1.52 11.00 -8.19
N GLU A 131 -2.38 11.93 -7.78
CA GLU A 131 -2.00 13.30 -7.36
C GLU A 131 -1.41 13.39 -5.94
N TRP A 132 -0.25 12.77 -5.73
CA TRP A 132 0.40 12.66 -4.41
C TRP A 132 0.85 13.99 -3.79
N GLU A 133 1.08 15.05 -4.58
CA GLU A 133 1.61 16.33 -4.08
C GLU A 133 0.62 17.05 -3.18
N LYS A 134 -0.69 16.81 -3.34
CA LYS A 134 -1.77 17.52 -2.63
C LYS A 134 -2.11 16.91 -1.27
N LEU A 135 -1.80 15.63 -1.07
CA LEU A 135 -2.18 14.82 0.09
C LEU A 135 -1.70 15.37 1.44
N GLY A 136 -2.34 15.00 2.54
CA GLY A 136 -1.79 15.20 3.88
C GLY A 136 -0.52 14.35 4.11
N ARG A 137 0.34 14.79 5.04
CA ARG A 137 1.54 14.06 5.46
C ARG A 137 1.58 13.97 6.99
N VAL A 138 1.26 12.80 7.56
CA VAL A 138 1.15 12.65 9.02
C VAL A 138 2.50 12.61 9.74
N THR A 139 3.62 12.29 9.07
CA THR A 139 4.96 12.29 9.70
C THR A 139 5.67 13.64 9.52
N PRO A 140 5.93 14.43 10.59
CA PRO A 140 6.55 15.75 10.48
C PRO A 140 7.94 15.72 9.84
N ALA A 141 8.22 16.67 8.94
CA ALA A 141 9.52 16.76 8.26
C ALA A 141 10.72 16.97 9.22
N SER A 142 10.47 17.47 10.44
CA SER A 142 11.47 17.66 11.49
C SER A 142 11.72 16.43 12.37
N ASN A 143 10.85 15.41 12.32
CA ASN A 143 11.00 14.17 13.10
C ASN A 143 10.33 12.97 12.39
N PRO A 144 11.09 12.09 11.71
CA PRO A 144 10.54 10.94 11.00
C PRO A 144 9.98 9.83 11.92
N ASN A 145 10.18 9.95 13.24
CA ASN A 145 9.72 9.00 14.26
C ASN A 145 8.54 9.55 15.09
N ALA A 146 7.85 10.59 14.58
CA ALA A 146 6.65 11.15 15.20
C ALA A 146 5.52 11.19 14.18
N LEU A 147 4.29 11.27 14.69
CA LEU A 147 3.08 11.45 13.90
C LEU A 147 2.32 12.65 14.46
N ASP A 148 1.92 13.57 13.59
CA ASP A 148 1.10 14.71 13.96
C ASP A 148 -0.33 14.24 14.22
N ARG A 149 -0.78 14.38 15.47
CA ARG A 149 -2.09 13.92 15.93
C ARG A 149 -3.21 14.85 15.47
N GLU A 150 -2.94 16.15 15.33
CA GLU A 150 -3.94 17.11 14.88
C GLU A 150 -4.29 16.85 13.41
N LEU A 151 -3.32 16.39 12.61
CA LEU A 151 -3.56 16.05 11.20
C LEU A 151 -4.48 14.83 11.00
N PHE A 152 -4.58 13.88 11.94
CA PHE A 152 -5.60 12.80 11.85
C PHE A 152 -7.02 13.39 11.93
N TYR A 153 -7.25 14.34 12.84
CA TYR A 153 -8.54 15.04 12.96
C TYR A 153 -8.80 16.01 11.80
N GLU A 154 -7.77 16.54 11.13
CA GLU A 154 -7.92 17.36 9.91
C GLU A 154 -8.20 16.50 8.67
N LEU A 155 -7.58 15.31 8.58
CA LEU A 155 -7.79 14.37 7.47
C LEU A 155 -9.13 13.66 7.51
N ASP A 156 -9.78 13.53 8.68
CA ASP A 156 -11.13 12.99 8.88
C ASP A 156 -11.37 11.73 8.02
N SER A 157 -10.56 10.69 8.24
CA SER A 157 -10.49 9.50 7.36
C SER A 157 -11.32 8.34 7.91
N ASP A 158 -12.19 7.79 7.05
CA ASP A 158 -13.02 6.61 7.32
C ASP A 158 -12.16 5.36 7.59
N VAL A 159 -10.91 5.33 7.10
CA VAL A 159 -9.95 4.27 7.43
C VAL A 159 -8.50 4.77 7.47
N HIS A 160 -7.75 4.32 8.48
CA HIS A 160 -6.32 4.58 8.61
C HIS A 160 -5.52 3.29 8.31
N PHE A 161 -4.92 3.19 7.12
CA PHE A 161 -4.08 2.06 6.73
C PHE A 161 -2.68 2.13 7.38
N LEU A 162 -2.66 1.95 8.70
CA LEU A 162 -1.50 1.90 9.57
C LEU A 162 -1.74 0.85 10.67
N ASP A 163 -0.71 0.07 10.99
CA ASP A 163 -0.77 -0.97 12.01
C ASP A 163 -0.82 -0.35 13.42
N PRO A 164 -1.90 -0.57 14.21
CA PRO A 164 -2.01 -0.02 15.55
C PRO A 164 -0.97 -0.59 16.51
N CYS A 165 -0.43 -1.79 16.26
CA CYS A 165 0.65 -2.37 17.05
C CYS A 165 2.02 -1.76 16.71
N LEU A 166 2.22 -1.22 15.50
CA LEU A 166 3.40 -0.42 15.18
C LEU A 166 3.40 0.91 15.97
N LEU A 167 2.24 1.55 16.13
CA LEU A 167 2.08 2.75 16.97
C LEU A 167 2.48 2.50 18.43
N ARG A 168 2.17 1.29 18.95
CA ARG A 168 2.56 0.82 20.30
C ARG A 168 4.02 0.36 20.39
N SER A 169 4.83 0.49 19.34
CA SER A 169 6.25 0.12 19.35
C SER A 169 7.13 1.29 19.81
N PRO A 170 8.39 1.03 20.25
CA PRO A 170 9.35 2.07 20.60
C PRO A 170 9.73 3.05 19.45
N SER A 171 9.25 2.83 18.23
CA SER A 171 9.46 3.75 17.09
C SER A 171 8.50 4.94 17.11
N PHE A 172 7.36 4.83 17.80
CA PHE A 172 6.32 5.88 17.89
C PHE A 172 5.87 6.15 19.33
N ASP A 173 5.97 5.16 20.24
CA ASP A 173 5.70 5.25 21.68
C ASP A 173 4.29 5.76 22.04
N TRP A 174 3.27 5.40 21.24
CA TRP A 174 1.88 5.73 21.58
C TRP A 174 1.31 4.79 22.66
N THR A 175 0.46 5.35 23.52
CA THR A 175 -0.31 4.61 24.51
C THR A 175 -1.57 3.99 23.90
N GLU A 176 -2.20 3.07 24.64
CA GLU A 176 -3.44 2.43 24.21
C GLU A 176 -4.59 3.43 24.06
N GLY A 177 -4.69 4.39 24.98
CA GLY A 177 -5.72 5.43 24.97
C GLY A 177 -5.58 6.37 23.77
N GLU A 178 -4.36 6.67 23.32
CA GLU A 178 -4.12 7.54 22.16
C GLU A 178 -4.49 6.83 20.85
N VAL A 179 -4.13 5.55 20.69
CA VAL A 179 -4.57 4.72 19.56
C VAL A 179 -6.10 4.56 19.55
N ALA A 180 -6.71 4.30 20.72
CA ALA A 180 -8.15 4.12 20.84
C ALA A 180 -8.96 5.42 20.66
N SER A 181 -8.42 6.59 21.04
CA SER A 181 -9.12 7.87 20.86
C SER A 181 -9.25 8.21 19.37
N ILE A 182 -8.16 8.13 18.59
CA ILE A 182 -8.22 8.35 17.13
C ILE A 182 -9.19 7.35 16.46
N ALA A 183 -9.18 6.09 16.90
CA ALA A 183 -10.08 5.06 16.38
C ALA A 183 -11.57 5.33 16.64
N ALA A 184 -11.89 5.99 17.75
CA ALA A 184 -13.26 6.28 18.17
C ALA A 184 -13.77 7.69 17.78
N ASP A 185 -12.86 8.66 17.64
CA ASP A 185 -13.20 10.04 17.29
C ASP A 185 -13.19 10.30 15.78
N VAL A 186 -12.35 9.59 15.01
CA VAL A 186 -12.10 9.83 13.58
C VAL A 186 -12.45 8.60 12.73
N GLY A 187 -11.74 7.48 12.92
CA GLY A 187 -11.96 6.28 12.13
C GLY A 187 -10.99 5.13 12.44
N PRO A 188 -11.35 3.88 12.13
CA PRO A 188 -10.60 2.68 12.50
C PRO A 188 -9.17 2.61 11.94
N TRP A 189 -8.32 1.84 12.64
CA TRP A 189 -7.00 1.43 12.16
C TRP A 189 -7.09 0.10 11.42
N PHE A 190 -6.47 0.00 10.24
CA PHE A 190 -6.47 -1.21 9.42
C PHE A 190 -5.08 -1.46 8.81
N GLY A 191 -4.19 -2.13 9.54
CA GLY A 191 -2.86 -2.41 9.01
C GLY A 191 -2.13 -3.55 9.70
N ASN A 192 -1.21 -4.17 8.96
CA ASN A 192 -0.33 -5.24 9.45
C ASN A 192 1.10 -5.00 8.91
N TYR A 193 1.94 -4.40 9.75
CA TYR A 193 3.31 -4.03 9.39
C TYR A 193 4.29 -5.18 9.58
N TYR A 194 4.13 -6.00 10.63
CA TYR A 194 5.13 -7.01 11.00
C TYR A 194 5.16 -8.20 10.04
N SER A 195 4.08 -8.44 9.27
CA SER A 195 4.08 -9.33 8.09
C SER A 195 5.12 -8.96 7.02
N ARG A 196 5.58 -7.71 6.99
CA ARG A 196 6.62 -7.25 6.06
C ARG A 196 7.89 -8.10 6.15
N THR A 197 8.35 -8.40 7.36
CA THR A 197 9.61 -9.12 7.61
C THR A 197 9.42 -10.36 8.50
N ASN A 198 8.17 -10.81 8.66
CA ASN A 198 7.77 -11.86 9.61
C ASN A 198 8.35 -11.64 11.02
N ALA A 199 8.42 -10.38 11.44
CA ALA A 199 9.06 -9.98 12.68
C ALA A 199 8.11 -10.10 13.88
N ASP A 200 8.69 -10.21 15.06
CA ASP A 200 7.97 -10.13 16.33
C ASP A 200 7.34 -8.72 16.51
N PRO A 201 6.01 -8.60 16.70
CA PRO A 201 5.40 -7.36 17.15
C PRO A 201 5.72 -7.07 18.63
N PRO A 202 5.42 -5.86 19.13
CA PRO A 202 5.55 -5.54 20.56
C PRO A 202 4.74 -6.52 21.43
N GLU A 203 5.29 -6.85 22.60
CA GLU A 203 4.73 -7.84 23.53
C GLU A 203 3.21 -7.71 23.76
N PRO A 204 2.62 -6.51 23.99
CA PRO A 204 1.16 -6.37 24.21
C PRO A 204 0.28 -6.73 23.01
N CYS A 205 0.85 -6.92 21.81
CA CYS A 205 0.12 -7.32 20.62
C CYS A 205 0.39 -8.77 20.18
N ARG A 206 1.40 -9.43 20.75
CA ARG A 206 1.98 -10.65 20.16
C ARG A 206 1.01 -11.83 20.09
N ASP A 207 0.22 -12.03 21.14
CA ASP A 207 -0.72 -13.16 21.25
C ASP A 207 -1.91 -13.08 20.27
N ARG A 208 -2.13 -11.92 19.63
CA ARG A 208 -3.24 -11.67 18.68
C ARG A 208 -2.78 -11.33 17.26
N TYR A 209 -1.49 -11.54 16.96
CA TYR A 209 -0.89 -11.13 15.70
C TYR A 209 -0.72 -12.34 14.77
N GLU A 210 -1.22 -12.22 13.53
CA GLU A 210 -0.96 -13.19 12.46
C GLU A 210 -0.07 -12.55 11.39
N HIS A 211 0.76 -13.36 10.75
CA HIS A 211 1.61 -12.93 9.63
C HIS A 211 1.03 -13.40 8.31
N TYR A 212 0.84 -12.48 7.38
CA TYR A 212 0.22 -12.68 6.07
C TYR A 212 1.26 -12.55 4.94
N THR A 213 1.09 -13.32 3.87
CA THR A 213 1.80 -13.03 2.61
C THR A 213 1.26 -11.74 1.98
N LEU A 214 1.99 -11.17 1.03
CA LEU A 214 1.59 -9.95 0.33
C LEU A 214 0.14 -10.03 -0.18
N TRP A 215 -0.17 -11.13 -0.86
CA TRP A 215 -1.45 -11.31 -1.54
C TRP A 215 -2.59 -11.72 -0.59
N GLU A 216 -2.31 -12.05 0.66
CA GLU A 216 -3.35 -12.15 1.71
C GLU A 216 -3.63 -10.77 2.30
N TYR A 217 -2.59 -10.00 2.65
CA TYR A 217 -2.75 -8.62 3.14
C TYR A 217 -3.47 -7.70 2.14
N LEU A 218 -3.13 -7.81 0.84
CA LEU A 218 -3.85 -7.11 -0.24
C LEU A 218 -5.31 -7.54 -0.36
N GLY A 219 -5.64 -8.80 -0.03
CA GLY A 219 -7.03 -9.28 0.00
C GLY A 219 -7.84 -8.65 1.13
N HIS A 220 -7.22 -8.43 2.31
CA HIS A 220 -7.86 -7.70 3.40
C HIS A 220 -8.07 -6.21 3.05
N ILE A 221 -7.14 -5.56 2.35
CA ILE A 221 -7.34 -4.19 1.85
C ILE A 221 -8.45 -4.13 0.79
N ALA A 222 -8.51 -5.10 -0.13
CA ALA A 222 -9.59 -5.19 -1.11
C ALA A 222 -10.97 -5.34 -0.44
N ALA A 223 -11.08 -6.14 0.62
CA ALA A 223 -12.32 -6.31 1.37
C ALA A 223 -12.76 -5.02 2.10
N VAL A 224 -11.84 -4.14 2.52
CA VAL A 224 -12.20 -2.80 3.05
C VAL A 224 -12.89 -1.95 1.98
N PHE A 225 -12.45 -2.01 0.73
CA PHE A 225 -13.07 -1.29 -0.38
C PHE A 225 -14.22 -2.04 -1.08
N ARG A 226 -14.48 -3.31 -0.71
CA ARG A 226 -15.40 -4.26 -1.38
C ARG A 226 -15.02 -4.58 -2.84
N GLU A 227 -13.71 -4.60 -3.10
CA GLU A 227 -13.09 -4.75 -4.42
C GLU A 227 -12.49 -6.15 -4.63
N GLU A 228 -13.07 -7.19 -4.02
CA GLU A 228 -12.49 -8.53 -4.10
C GLU A 228 -12.50 -9.12 -5.53
N GLU A 229 -13.27 -8.56 -6.46
CA GLU A 229 -13.23 -8.93 -7.88
C GLU A 229 -11.99 -8.35 -8.59
N ARG A 230 -11.69 -7.05 -8.43
CA ARG A 230 -10.43 -6.45 -8.90
C ARG A 230 -9.21 -7.16 -8.31
N TYR A 231 -9.25 -7.47 -7.01
CA TYR A 231 -8.21 -8.26 -6.34
C TYR A 231 -8.02 -9.66 -6.97
N ARG A 232 -9.11 -10.39 -7.29
CA ARG A 232 -9.02 -11.70 -7.96
C ARG A 232 -8.41 -11.58 -9.35
N ALA A 233 -8.75 -10.52 -10.11
CA ALA A 233 -8.18 -10.27 -11.43
C ALA A 233 -6.66 -9.96 -11.36
N PHE A 234 -6.24 -9.04 -10.49
CA PHE A 234 -4.82 -8.75 -10.24
C PHE A 234 -4.05 -9.98 -9.77
N ARG A 235 -4.65 -10.78 -8.89
CA ARG A 235 -4.06 -12.02 -8.39
C ARG A 235 -3.88 -13.06 -9.51
N SER A 236 -4.86 -13.20 -10.42
CA SER A 236 -4.71 -14.09 -11.58
C SER A 236 -3.56 -13.65 -12.48
N LEU A 237 -3.51 -12.36 -12.85
CA LEU A 237 -2.43 -11.80 -13.67
C LEU A 237 -1.05 -12.02 -13.05
N ARG A 238 -0.94 -11.88 -11.72
CA ARG A 238 0.28 -12.16 -10.96
C ARG A 238 0.61 -13.66 -10.90
N ASP A 239 -0.38 -14.52 -10.69
CA ASP A 239 -0.17 -15.96 -10.60
C ASP A 239 0.24 -16.56 -11.96
N ASP A 240 -0.31 -16.04 -13.07
CA ASP A 240 0.11 -16.35 -14.44
C ASP A 240 1.53 -15.86 -14.75
N LEU A 241 1.88 -14.62 -14.38
CA LEU A 241 3.24 -14.07 -14.49
C LEU A 241 4.26 -14.93 -13.71
N VAL A 242 3.93 -15.31 -12.47
CA VAL A 242 4.79 -16.15 -11.63
C VAL A 242 4.88 -17.59 -12.14
N ALA A 243 3.82 -18.12 -12.75
CA ALA A 243 3.86 -19.42 -13.42
C ALA A 243 4.78 -19.38 -14.66
N ARG A 244 4.65 -18.36 -15.52
CA ARG A 244 5.51 -18.12 -16.69
C ARG A 244 6.98 -18.02 -16.29
N ILE A 245 7.29 -17.17 -15.30
CA ILE A 245 8.65 -17.02 -14.77
C ILE A 245 9.19 -18.39 -14.30
N ARG A 246 8.45 -19.09 -13.44
CA ARG A 246 8.92 -20.35 -12.83
C ARG A 246 9.10 -21.50 -13.82
N ALA A 247 8.40 -21.50 -14.95
CA ALA A 247 8.55 -22.50 -16.00
C ALA A 247 9.90 -22.38 -16.73
N ASP A 248 10.39 -21.16 -16.94
CA ASP A 248 11.62 -20.88 -17.72
C ASP A 248 12.89 -20.69 -16.86
N LEU A 249 12.77 -20.69 -15.53
CA LEU A 249 13.93 -20.66 -14.62
C LEU A 249 14.86 -21.87 -14.84
N PRO A 250 16.19 -21.69 -14.82
CA PRO A 250 17.11 -22.82 -14.80
C PRO A 250 16.99 -23.62 -13.48
N PRO A 251 17.51 -24.87 -13.45
CA PRO A 251 17.64 -25.67 -12.24
C PRO A 251 18.30 -24.89 -11.08
N ALA A 252 17.92 -25.16 -9.83
CA ALA A 252 18.42 -24.39 -8.68
C ALA A 252 19.95 -24.44 -8.49
N SER A 253 20.62 -25.46 -9.04
CA SER A 253 22.08 -25.61 -9.09
C SER A 253 22.77 -24.84 -10.23
N GLU A 254 22.00 -24.27 -11.16
CA GLU A 254 22.45 -23.49 -12.32
C GLU A 254 22.03 -22.01 -12.22
N ARG A 255 21.46 -21.60 -11.08
CA ARG A 255 21.10 -20.20 -10.80
C ARG A 255 22.34 -19.45 -10.29
N PRO A 256 22.54 -18.19 -10.71
CA PRO A 256 23.56 -17.35 -10.11
C PRO A 256 23.31 -17.16 -8.61
N SER A 257 24.38 -16.98 -7.86
CA SER A 257 24.32 -16.47 -6.50
C SER A 257 23.85 -15.01 -6.48
N LEU A 258 23.06 -14.64 -5.48
CA LEU A 258 22.50 -13.30 -5.32
C LEU A 258 22.91 -12.72 -3.98
N ALA A 259 23.48 -11.51 -4.01
CA ALA A 259 23.64 -10.65 -2.85
C ALA A 259 22.61 -9.51 -2.91
N VAL A 260 21.90 -9.26 -1.81
CA VAL A 260 21.08 -8.05 -1.64
C VAL A 260 21.74 -7.19 -0.58
N VAL A 261 22.06 -5.94 -0.92
CA VAL A 261 22.82 -5.03 -0.05
C VAL A 261 22.20 -3.63 -0.02
N ALA A 262 22.37 -2.91 1.08
CA ALA A 262 22.48 -1.45 1.03
C ALA A 262 23.96 -1.06 0.96
N ASP A 263 24.27 0.08 0.34
CA ASP A 263 25.63 0.61 0.23
C ASP A 263 25.68 2.13 0.51
N THR A 264 26.83 2.61 0.96
CA THR A 264 27.19 4.05 1.04
C THR A 264 28.70 4.16 1.20
N GLY A 265 29.37 4.90 0.30
CA GLY A 265 30.81 5.22 0.42
C GLY A 265 31.71 3.98 0.56
N GLY A 266 31.40 2.91 -0.15
CA GLY A 266 32.16 1.65 -0.10
C GLY A 266 31.91 0.74 1.11
N THR A 267 31.01 1.12 2.03
CA THR A 267 30.47 0.20 3.05
C THR A 267 29.21 -0.48 2.52
N PHE A 268 29.08 -1.79 2.73
CA PHE A 268 27.94 -2.63 2.36
C PHE A 268 27.27 -3.23 3.61
N TRP A 269 25.93 -3.23 3.62
CA TRP A 269 25.08 -3.85 4.63
C TRP A 269 24.23 -4.95 3.96
N PRO A 270 24.55 -6.24 4.16
CA PRO A 270 23.84 -7.33 3.48
C PRO A 270 22.50 -7.64 4.15
N TYR A 271 21.51 -8.01 3.34
CA TYR A 271 20.18 -8.40 3.79
C TYR A 271 19.93 -9.87 3.45
N ASP A 272 19.41 -10.64 4.41
CA ASP A 272 18.80 -11.91 4.05
C ASP A 272 17.43 -11.68 3.39
N PHE A 273 17.32 -12.20 2.16
CA PHE A 273 16.09 -12.19 1.38
C PHE A 273 15.38 -13.56 1.38
N THR A 274 15.93 -14.56 2.07
CA THR A 274 15.41 -15.93 2.08
C THR A 274 14.39 -16.18 3.20
N GLY A 275 14.52 -15.51 4.34
CA GLY A 275 13.53 -15.50 5.43
C GLY A 275 12.14 -15.00 5.00
N ASP A 276 11.16 -15.23 5.87
CA ASP A 276 9.72 -15.04 5.60
C ASP A 276 9.25 -13.57 5.53
N GLY A 277 7.94 -13.36 5.34
CA GLY A 277 7.31 -12.04 5.24
C GLY A 277 7.33 -11.43 3.84
N TYR A 278 6.56 -10.37 3.58
CA TYR A 278 6.31 -9.89 2.22
C TYR A 278 7.37 -8.96 1.58
N LEU A 279 8.37 -8.49 2.34
CA LEU A 279 9.43 -7.58 1.87
C LEU A 279 10.04 -8.03 0.53
N TRP A 280 10.32 -9.32 0.43
CA TRP A 280 10.99 -9.94 -0.71
C TRP A 280 10.01 -10.62 -1.68
N ALA A 281 8.74 -10.23 -1.72
CA ALA A 281 7.72 -10.85 -2.58
C ALA A 281 8.05 -10.81 -4.08
N HIS A 282 8.87 -9.84 -4.55
CA HIS A 282 9.41 -9.80 -5.91
C HIS A 282 10.63 -10.72 -6.12
N LEU A 283 11.39 -11.09 -5.09
CA LEU A 283 12.56 -11.97 -5.20
C LEU A 283 12.23 -13.46 -4.91
N ARG A 284 11.34 -13.73 -3.95
CA ARG A 284 11.04 -15.10 -3.47
C ARG A 284 10.58 -16.08 -4.57
N PRO A 285 9.82 -15.69 -5.62
CA PRO A 285 9.43 -16.61 -6.69
C PRO A 285 10.59 -17.24 -7.46
N PHE A 286 11.75 -16.57 -7.50
CA PHE A 286 12.95 -16.99 -8.23
C PHE A 286 13.77 -18.07 -7.51
N GLY A 287 13.62 -18.20 -6.19
CA GLY A 287 14.35 -19.20 -5.39
C GLY A 287 15.86 -19.13 -5.62
N MET A 288 16.42 -17.95 -5.37
CA MET A 288 17.85 -17.65 -5.53
C MET A 288 18.66 -18.11 -4.32
N GLN A 289 19.94 -18.46 -4.54
CA GLN A 289 20.86 -18.73 -3.44
C GLN A 289 21.40 -17.40 -2.89
N ASN A 290 21.24 -17.15 -1.59
CA ASN A 290 21.83 -15.98 -0.94
C ASN A 290 23.34 -16.20 -0.80
N ALA A 291 24.14 -15.36 -1.46
CA ALA A 291 25.59 -15.52 -1.52
C ALA A 291 26.25 -15.46 -0.12
N PHE A 292 25.69 -14.67 0.80
CA PHE A 292 26.20 -14.56 2.18
C PHE A 292 25.93 -15.82 3.03
N ALA A 293 25.01 -16.70 2.62
CA ALA A 293 24.60 -17.87 3.42
C ALA A 293 25.70 -18.95 3.59
N THR A 294 26.82 -18.84 2.87
CA THR A 294 28.03 -19.67 3.02
C THR A 294 29.19 -18.97 3.74
N THR A 295 28.97 -17.76 4.26
CA THR A 295 29.99 -16.93 4.92
C THR A 295 29.65 -16.71 6.40
N ASP A 296 30.62 -16.28 7.22
CA ASP A 296 30.36 -15.82 8.59
C ASP A 296 29.79 -14.38 8.65
N ALA A 297 29.36 -13.81 7.51
CA ALA A 297 28.80 -12.45 7.43
C ALA A 297 27.40 -12.39 8.04
N GLN A 298 27.20 -11.44 8.95
CA GLN A 298 25.91 -11.15 9.58
C GLN A 298 25.08 -10.27 8.66
N THR A 299 23.78 -10.53 8.56
CA THR A 299 22.84 -9.72 7.76
C THR A 299 21.98 -8.81 8.63
N GLY A 300 21.64 -7.63 8.13
CA GLY A 300 20.81 -6.64 8.83
C GLY A 300 21.62 -5.49 9.43
N SER A 301 21.20 -4.99 10.59
CA SER A 301 21.82 -3.83 11.26
C SER A 301 23.25 -4.07 11.76
N ASP A 302 23.58 -5.34 12.02
CA ASP A 302 24.74 -5.72 12.84
C ASP A 302 25.95 -6.13 11.98
N GLY A 303 25.73 -6.32 10.67
CA GLY A 303 26.78 -6.56 9.67
C GLY A 303 26.99 -5.34 8.78
N SER A 304 28.19 -4.76 8.85
CA SER A 304 28.67 -3.74 7.92
C SER A 304 30.08 -4.10 7.45
N TYR A 305 30.28 -4.12 6.15
CA TYR A 305 31.48 -4.69 5.53
C TYR A 305 32.03 -3.79 4.42
N ASP A 306 33.30 -3.95 4.10
CA ASP A 306 33.92 -3.32 2.93
C ASP A 306 33.95 -4.30 1.73
N TYR A 307 34.79 -3.99 0.74
CA TYR A 307 34.94 -4.80 -0.46
C TYR A 307 35.57 -6.18 -0.20
N GLU A 308 36.34 -6.39 0.88
CA GLU A 308 37.01 -7.68 1.12
C GLU A 308 35.97 -8.81 1.29
N VAL A 309 34.86 -8.54 2.00
CA VAL A 309 33.76 -9.49 2.15
C VAL A 309 32.96 -9.66 0.87
N MET A 310 32.84 -8.63 0.02
CA MET A 310 32.22 -8.77 -1.30
C MET A 310 33.06 -9.65 -2.24
N VAL A 311 34.39 -9.61 -2.11
CA VAL A 311 35.33 -10.49 -2.84
C VAL A 311 35.31 -11.91 -2.29
N GLU A 312 35.25 -12.10 -0.96
CA GLU A 312 35.11 -13.44 -0.35
C GLU A 312 33.76 -14.09 -0.69
N THR A 313 32.67 -13.31 -0.67
CA THR A 313 31.31 -13.76 -1.01
C THR A 313 31.16 -14.04 -2.51
N ALA A 314 31.92 -13.34 -3.36
CA ALA A 314 31.97 -13.48 -4.81
C ALA A 314 30.60 -13.62 -5.53
N PRO A 315 29.58 -12.77 -5.24
CA PRO A 315 28.25 -12.91 -5.83
C PRO A 315 28.25 -12.73 -7.35
N ASP A 316 27.42 -13.50 -8.04
CA ASP A 316 27.19 -13.40 -9.50
C ASP A 316 26.26 -12.23 -9.87
N VAL A 317 25.35 -11.85 -8.97
CA VAL A 317 24.48 -10.66 -9.10
C VAL A 317 24.39 -9.92 -7.76
N VAL A 318 24.42 -8.59 -7.81
CA VAL A 318 24.13 -7.73 -6.64
C VAL A 318 22.89 -6.88 -6.93
N LEU A 319 21.94 -6.87 -5.98
CA LEU A 319 20.79 -5.98 -5.99
C LEU A 319 20.89 -4.95 -4.86
N ARG A 320 20.77 -3.67 -5.21
CA ARG A 320 20.65 -2.59 -4.23
C ARG A 320 19.26 -2.58 -3.62
N TYR A 321 19.17 -2.89 -2.32
CA TYR A 321 17.95 -2.73 -1.52
C TYR A 321 17.34 -1.32 -1.73
N TRP A 322 16.04 -1.27 -2.08
CA TRP A 322 15.30 -0.06 -2.43
C TRP A 322 15.91 0.79 -3.57
N GLY A 323 16.74 0.22 -4.43
CA GLY A 323 17.48 0.97 -5.45
C GLY A 323 16.64 1.77 -6.45
N THR A 324 15.40 1.35 -6.74
CA THR A 324 14.46 2.11 -7.59
C THR A 324 14.11 3.47 -7.00
N ALA A 325 13.73 3.52 -5.72
CA ALA A 325 13.39 4.74 -5.00
C ALA A 325 14.59 5.68 -4.77
N LEU A 326 15.83 5.24 -5.06
CA LEU A 326 17.04 6.06 -4.97
C LEU A 326 17.39 6.81 -6.26
N ARG A 327 16.76 6.48 -7.41
CA ARG A 327 16.96 7.12 -8.72
C ARG A 327 18.43 7.43 -9.03
N ASP A 328 18.80 8.71 -9.21
CA ASP A 328 20.18 9.14 -9.50
C ASP A 328 21.18 8.91 -8.37
N THR A 329 20.74 8.75 -7.13
CA THR A 329 21.62 8.36 -6.01
C THR A 329 22.10 6.92 -6.19
N PHE A 330 21.23 6.00 -6.62
CA PHE A 330 21.66 4.64 -6.95
C PHE A 330 22.62 4.62 -8.14
N ARG A 331 22.34 5.39 -9.20
CA ARG A 331 23.24 5.49 -10.37
C ARG A 331 24.63 6.00 -9.98
N SER A 332 24.68 7.06 -9.18
CA SER A 332 25.93 7.66 -8.69
C SER A 332 26.73 6.67 -7.81
N ASN A 333 26.07 6.03 -6.84
CA ASN A 333 26.69 5.00 -6.00
C ASN A 333 27.17 3.80 -6.81
N ARG A 334 26.38 3.34 -7.79
CA ARG A 334 26.73 2.23 -8.68
C ARG A 334 28.02 2.55 -9.45
N ASP A 335 28.12 3.74 -10.03
CA ASP A 335 29.29 4.10 -10.82
C ASP A 335 30.53 4.37 -9.93
N GLU A 336 30.36 4.79 -8.66
CA GLU A 336 31.43 4.77 -7.64
C GLU A 336 31.90 3.34 -7.33
N VAL A 337 30.97 2.43 -7.04
CA VAL A 337 31.25 1.01 -6.71
C VAL A 337 31.96 0.30 -7.85
N LEU A 338 31.49 0.48 -9.09
CA LEU A 338 32.08 -0.13 -10.28
C LEU A 338 33.40 0.53 -10.72
N SER A 339 33.72 1.73 -10.21
CA SER A 339 35.03 2.39 -10.42
C SER A 339 36.08 2.00 -9.37
N ASN A 340 35.74 1.17 -8.39
CA ASN A 340 36.66 0.75 -7.34
C ASN A 340 37.68 -0.28 -7.87
N PRO A 341 38.98 -0.20 -7.55
CA PRO A 341 39.97 -1.21 -7.96
C PRO A 341 39.68 -2.64 -7.50
N LEU A 342 38.83 -2.86 -6.49
CA LEU A 342 38.39 -4.18 -6.02
C LEU A 342 37.11 -4.67 -6.72
N ALA A 343 36.48 -3.87 -7.58
CA ALA A 343 35.29 -4.27 -8.33
C ALA A 343 35.57 -5.41 -9.32
N ASP A 344 36.75 -5.44 -9.94
CA ASP A 344 37.16 -6.50 -10.88
C ASP A 344 37.27 -7.90 -10.24
N GLU A 345 37.50 -7.94 -8.92
CA GLU A 345 37.59 -9.19 -8.13
C GLU A 345 36.21 -9.71 -7.69
N VAL A 346 35.14 -8.91 -7.80
CA VAL A 346 33.75 -9.30 -7.49
C VAL A 346 33.00 -9.61 -8.80
N PRO A 347 32.52 -10.85 -9.06
CA PRO A 347 31.94 -11.22 -10.35
C PRO A 347 30.79 -10.30 -10.80
N ALA A 348 29.84 -10.02 -9.92
CA ALA A 348 28.72 -9.11 -10.20
C ALA A 348 29.15 -7.67 -10.55
N PHE A 349 30.25 -7.17 -9.98
CA PHE A 349 30.71 -5.81 -10.25
C PHE A 349 31.52 -5.77 -11.56
N ARG A 350 32.52 -6.65 -11.70
CA ARG A 350 33.28 -6.85 -12.96
C ARG A 350 32.38 -7.01 -14.18
N ASP A 351 31.33 -7.82 -14.06
CA ASP A 351 30.40 -8.13 -15.17
C ASP A 351 29.23 -7.12 -15.25
N GLY A 352 29.27 -6.03 -14.47
CA GLY A 352 28.30 -4.93 -14.50
C GLY A 352 26.91 -5.24 -13.91
N ARG A 353 26.70 -6.45 -13.40
CA ARG A 353 25.47 -7.01 -12.80
C ARG A 353 25.16 -6.48 -11.40
N TYR A 354 25.40 -5.18 -11.18
CA TYR A 354 24.88 -4.42 -10.05
C TYR A 354 23.65 -3.62 -10.49
N TYR A 355 22.48 -3.97 -9.97
CA TYR A 355 21.18 -3.43 -10.36
C TYR A 355 20.38 -2.91 -9.15
N PRO A 356 19.38 -2.05 -9.34
CA PRO A 356 18.46 -1.66 -8.28
C PRO A 356 17.42 -2.76 -8.01
N SER A 357 17.09 -2.99 -6.75
CA SER A 357 15.93 -3.78 -6.34
C SER A 357 14.67 -2.92 -6.27
N GLY A 358 13.51 -3.56 -6.36
CA GLY A 358 12.21 -2.94 -6.10
C GLY A 358 12.02 -2.48 -4.65
N ASN A 359 10.88 -1.83 -4.40
CA ASN A 359 10.45 -1.47 -3.05
C ASN A 359 9.91 -2.70 -2.30
N GLY A 360 10.06 -2.68 -0.97
CA GLY A 360 9.49 -3.69 -0.08
C GLY A 360 8.00 -3.51 0.19
N MET A 361 7.54 -2.25 0.24
CA MET A 361 6.13 -1.89 0.45
C MET A 361 5.42 -1.83 -0.90
N GLN A 362 5.43 -2.95 -1.61
CA GLN A 362 4.85 -3.12 -2.95
C GLN A 362 3.38 -3.54 -2.84
N GLY A 363 2.46 -2.95 -3.61
CA GLY A 363 1.08 -3.44 -3.75
C GLY A 363 0.89 -4.32 -5.00
N PRO A 364 -0.32 -4.37 -5.59
CA PRO A 364 -0.62 -5.21 -6.76
C PRO A 364 0.16 -4.81 -8.01
N ILE A 365 0.17 -3.52 -8.37
CA ILE A 365 0.80 -3.03 -9.62
C ILE A 365 2.32 -3.07 -9.44
N MET A 366 2.84 -2.51 -8.35
CA MET A 366 4.27 -2.55 -8.03
C MET A 366 4.82 -3.98 -8.04
N ASN A 367 4.08 -4.98 -7.51
CA ASN A 367 4.57 -6.36 -7.49
C ASN A 367 4.73 -6.95 -8.90
N LEU A 368 3.83 -6.65 -9.85
CA LEU A 368 3.94 -7.11 -11.24
C LEU A 368 5.19 -6.55 -11.94
N PHE A 369 5.38 -5.23 -11.90
CA PHE A 369 6.55 -4.57 -12.49
C PHE A 369 7.88 -5.02 -11.85
N GLN A 370 7.90 -5.20 -10.52
CA GLN A 370 9.09 -5.65 -9.80
C GLN A 370 9.43 -7.13 -10.07
N LEU A 371 8.44 -7.98 -10.35
CA LEU A 371 8.66 -9.37 -10.80
C LEU A 371 9.27 -9.42 -12.20
N GLU A 372 8.80 -8.61 -13.14
CA GLU A 372 9.39 -8.49 -14.49
C GLU A 372 10.83 -7.97 -14.45
N MET A 373 11.05 -6.91 -13.66
CA MET A 373 12.36 -6.30 -13.44
C MET A 373 13.36 -7.32 -12.90
N THR A 374 12.98 -8.04 -11.84
CA THR A 374 13.81 -9.08 -11.23
C THR A 374 14.12 -10.20 -12.22
N ALA A 375 13.15 -10.63 -13.05
CA ALA A 375 13.37 -11.66 -14.05
C ALA A 375 14.46 -11.28 -15.06
N LYS A 376 14.37 -10.08 -15.62
CA LYS A 376 15.31 -9.56 -16.64
C LYS A 376 16.71 -9.25 -16.08
N GLN A 377 16.81 -8.86 -14.80
CA GLN A 377 18.10 -8.63 -14.13
C GLN A 377 18.83 -9.95 -13.78
N LEU A 378 18.10 -10.95 -13.27
CA LEU A 378 18.68 -12.22 -12.83
C LEU A 378 18.95 -13.20 -13.98
N PHE A 379 18.07 -13.25 -14.99
CA PHE A 379 18.13 -14.21 -16.11
C PHE A 379 17.86 -13.55 -17.48
N PRO A 380 18.71 -12.60 -17.92
CA PRO A 380 18.50 -11.85 -19.17
C PRO A 380 18.45 -12.76 -20.42
N GLU A 381 19.11 -13.91 -20.40
CA GLU A 381 19.10 -14.91 -21.48
C GLU A 381 17.78 -15.69 -21.58
N ARG A 382 16.89 -15.55 -20.59
CA ARG A 382 15.57 -16.20 -20.54
C ARG A 382 14.43 -15.21 -20.76
N PHE A 383 14.52 -14.03 -20.16
CA PHE A 383 13.42 -13.06 -20.11
C PHE A 383 13.67 -11.78 -20.92
N GLY A 384 14.76 -11.71 -21.69
CA GLY A 384 15.24 -10.48 -22.33
C GLY A 384 16.11 -9.66 -21.39
N ALA A 385 17.00 -8.85 -21.94
CA ALA A 385 17.91 -8.03 -21.14
C ALA A 385 17.16 -6.97 -20.33
N TRP A 386 17.68 -6.62 -19.15
CA TRP A 386 17.23 -5.41 -18.46
C TRP A 386 17.68 -4.17 -19.26
N PRO A 387 16.78 -3.29 -19.73
CA PRO A 387 17.10 -2.21 -20.68
C PRO A 387 17.94 -1.06 -20.09
N GLY A 388 18.28 -1.12 -18.79
CA GLY A 388 18.98 -0.05 -18.09
C GLY A 388 18.02 0.79 -17.26
N TYR A 389 18.16 2.13 -17.30
CA TYR A 389 17.54 3.01 -16.30
C TYR A 389 16.78 4.20 -16.88
N GLY A 390 16.50 4.24 -18.20
CA GLY A 390 15.77 5.33 -18.85
C GLY A 390 16.36 6.73 -18.60
N ASP A 391 15.49 7.73 -18.51
CA ASP A 391 15.73 9.03 -17.86
C ASP A 391 16.21 8.88 -16.42
N GLY A 392 15.61 7.96 -15.66
CA GLY A 392 15.86 7.71 -14.23
C GLY A 392 14.63 7.96 -13.36
N GLU A 393 13.53 8.39 -13.97
CA GLU A 393 12.31 8.85 -13.33
C GLU A 393 11.16 7.87 -13.55
N SER A 394 11.10 7.18 -14.70
CA SER A 394 10.06 6.21 -15.05
C SER A 394 10.61 4.78 -15.23
N TYR A 395 9.72 3.77 -15.22
CA TYR A 395 10.09 2.39 -15.59
C TYR A 395 10.64 2.39 -17.02
N PRO A 396 11.82 1.81 -17.29
CA PRO A 396 12.40 1.88 -18.61
C PRO A 396 11.53 1.13 -19.63
N GLU A 397 11.33 1.74 -20.81
CA GLU A 397 10.48 1.17 -21.86
C GLU A 397 10.90 -0.26 -22.23
N ILE A 398 9.96 -1.20 -22.14
CA ILE A 398 10.14 -2.58 -22.57
C ILE A 398 9.27 -2.82 -23.81
N PRO A 399 9.86 -3.23 -24.96
CA PRO A 399 9.11 -3.56 -26.17
C PRO A 399 8.01 -4.58 -25.88
N GLU A 400 6.84 -4.40 -26.47
CA GLU A 400 5.63 -5.21 -26.23
C GLU A 400 5.90 -6.72 -26.23
N ALA A 401 6.61 -7.22 -27.25
CA ALA A 401 6.96 -8.64 -27.40
C ALA A 401 7.95 -9.18 -26.33
N GLU A 402 8.61 -8.31 -25.58
CA GLU A 402 9.50 -8.64 -24.46
C GLU A 402 8.85 -8.46 -23.09
N ARG A 403 7.60 -7.98 -23.01
CA ARG A 403 6.86 -7.85 -21.75
C ARG A 403 6.48 -9.23 -21.20
N LEU A 404 6.64 -9.41 -19.89
CA LEU A 404 6.31 -10.65 -19.20
C LEU A 404 4.85 -10.71 -18.76
N PHE A 405 4.24 -9.55 -18.52
CA PHE A 405 2.80 -9.39 -18.29
C PHE A 405 2.26 -8.19 -19.09
N ASP A 406 0.96 -8.28 -19.40
CA ASP A 406 0.17 -7.30 -20.14
C ASP A 406 -0.04 -6.00 -19.35
N ARG A 407 0.00 -4.84 -20.02
CA ARG A 407 -0.25 -3.52 -19.42
C ARG A 407 -1.68 -3.04 -19.63
N GLU A 408 -2.26 -3.31 -20.79
CA GLU A 408 -3.68 -3.02 -21.10
C GLU A 408 -4.55 -3.76 -20.09
N ARG A 409 -4.21 -5.03 -19.80
CA ARG A 409 -4.89 -5.80 -18.76
C ARG A 409 -4.72 -5.27 -17.32
N VAL A 410 -3.75 -4.40 -17.05
CA VAL A 410 -3.65 -3.70 -15.75
C VAL A 410 -4.57 -2.47 -15.75
N THR A 411 -4.55 -1.67 -16.82
CA THR A 411 -5.41 -0.50 -16.96
C THR A 411 -6.90 -0.88 -16.95
N ASP A 412 -7.27 -2.00 -17.59
CA ASP A 412 -8.62 -2.60 -17.54
C ASP A 412 -9.09 -2.81 -16.09
N ILE A 413 -8.24 -3.41 -15.24
CA ILE A 413 -8.64 -3.80 -13.88
C ILE A 413 -8.77 -2.55 -12.99
N VAL A 414 -7.89 -1.56 -13.17
CA VAL A 414 -8.04 -0.26 -12.49
C VAL A 414 -9.35 0.43 -12.91
N ALA A 415 -9.62 0.53 -14.22
CA ALA A 415 -10.82 1.15 -14.76
C ALA A 415 -12.12 0.42 -14.39
N GLY A 416 -12.06 -0.91 -14.18
CA GLY A 416 -13.22 -1.76 -13.89
C GLY A 416 -13.79 -2.51 -15.10
N GLU A 417 -13.02 -2.63 -16.18
CA GLU A 417 -13.44 -3.15 -17.49
C GLU A 417 -12.94 -4.58 -17.78
N PHE A 418 -12.86 -5.44 -16.75
CA PHE A 418 -12.03 -6.66 -16.75
C PHE A 418 -12.77 -8.01 -16.81
#